data_AF-A0A392RJS3-F1
#
_entry.id   AF-A0A392RJS3-F1
#
_cell.length_a   1.000
_cell.length_b   1.000
_cell.length_c   1.000
_cell.angle_alpha   90.00
_cell.angle_beta   90.00
_cell.angle_gamma   90.00
#
_symmetry.space_group_name_H-M   'P 1'
#
loop_
_entity.id
_entity.type
_entity.pdbx_description
1 polymer ?
#
loop_
_entity_poly.entity_id
_entity_poly.type
_entity_poly.pdbx_seq_one_letter_code
_entity_poly.pdbx_strand_id
1 'polypeptide(L)' 'MKNLVKDASMGPLREKIRQGVNIVDLKKEDMRPVTLQDFKDSLHEVRPSVSPDELGTYEQWNKKFGSMAA' A
#
# COMPACT_ATOMS: atom_id res chain seq x y z
N MET A 1 -2.92 -5.19 -2.57
CA MET A 1 -2.67 -4.61 -1.22
C MET A 1 -1.25 -4.76 -0.69
N LYS A 2 -0.42 -5.73 -1.13
CA LYS A 2 0.97 -5.90 -0.66
C LYS A 2 1.82 -4.62 -0.73
N ASN A 3 1.73 -3.88 -1.83
CA ASN A 3 2.50 -2.65 -2.02
C ASN A 3 2.13 -1.57 -1.01
N LEU A 4 0.84 -1.43 -0.69
CA LEU A 4 0.35 -0.50 0.33
C LEU A 4 0.91 -0.84 1.71
N VAL A 5 0.85 -2.11 2.11
CA VAL A 5 1.40 -2.56 3.40
C VAL A 5 2.91 -2.32 3.46
N LYS A 6 3.63 -2.63 2.38
CA LYS A 6 5.08 -2.41 2.31
C LYS A 6 5.42 -0.94 2.50
N ASP A 7 4.70 -0.03 1.84
CA ASP A 7 4.95 1.39 2.00
C ASP A 7 4.57 1.90 3.39
N ALA A 8 3.43 1.49 3.95
CA ALA A 8 3.01 1.90 5.29
C ALA A 8 4.02 1.45 6.36
N SER A 9 4.58 0.25 6.23
CA SER A 9 5.63 -0.26 7.12
C SER A 9 6.91 0.58 7.16
N MET A 10 7.14 1.42 6.15
CA MET A 10 8.30 2.34 6.12
C MET A 10 8.04 3.66 6.86
N GLY A 11 6.80 3.92 7.30
CA GLY A 11 6.41 5.12 8.04
C GLY A 11 7.29 5.41 9.26
N PRO A 12 7.45 4.46 10.21
CA PRO A 12 8.30 4.65 11.38
C PRO A 12 9.75 5.00 11.05
N LEU A 13 10.33 4.36 10.02
CA LEU A 13 11.70 4.65 9.59
C LEU A 13 11.83 6.05 9.01
N ARG A 14 10.90 6.44 8.12
CA ARG A 14 10.88 7.79 7.53
C ARG A 14 10.72 8.88 8.59
N GLU A 15 9.93 8.61 9.62
CA GLU A 15 9.77 9.52 10.76
C GLU A 15 11.10 9.76 11.50
N LYS A 16 11.88 8.72 11.79
CA LYS A 16 13.20 8.89 12.45
C LYS A 16 14.20 9.65 11.59
N ILE A 17 14.22 9.38 10.29
CA ILE A 17 15.08 10.11 9.37
C ILE A 17 14.69 11.60 9.33
N ARG A 18 13.39 11.93 9.33
CA ARG A 18 12.90 13.32 9.40
C ARG A 18 13.25 14.03 10.71
N GLN A 19 13.38 13.27 11.81
CA GLN A 19 13.85 13.78 13.09
C GLN A 19 15.38 14.00 13.13
N GLY A 20 16.11 13.71 12.05
CA GLY A 20 17.54 13.94 11.93
C GLY A 20 18.42 12.80 12.45
N VAL A 21 17.83 11.64 12.76
CA VAL A 21 18.60 10.46 13.19
C VAL A 21 19.25 9.82 11.97
N ASN A 22 20.56 9.57 12.05
CA ASN A 22 21.27 8.89 10.98
C ASN A 22 20.84 7.42 10.91
N ILE A 23 20.60 6.93 9.70
CA ILE A 23 20.10 5.57 9.46
C ILE A 23 21.02 4.48 10.01
N VAL A 24 22.33 4.74 10.06
CA VAL A 24 23.33 3.79 10.58
C VAL A 24 23.27 3.63 12.11
N ASP A 25 22.71 4.61 12.81
CA ASP A 25 22.60 4.61 14.27
C ASP A 25 21.26 4.04 14.76
N LEU A 26 20.32 3.80 13.85
CA LEU A 26 18.99 3.31 14.18
C LEU A 26 18.99 1.83 14.54
N LYS A 27 18.37 1.52 15.68
CA LYS A 27 18.07 0.15 16.12
C LYS A 27 16.60 -0.18 15.89
N LYS A 28 16.29 -1.47 15.97
CA LYS A 28 14.92 -1.96 15.77
C LYS A 28 13.97 -1.40 16.82
N GLU A 29 14.45 -1.24 18.05
CA GLU A 29 13.68 -0.77 19.20
C GLU A 29 13.32 0.71 19.09
N ASP A 30 14.03 1.47 18.26
CA ASP A 30 13.74 2.88 18.01
C ASP A 30 12.50 3.06 17.12
N MET A 31 12.07 2.01 16.42
CA MET A 31 10.91 2.07 15.53
C MET A 31 9.62 1.93 16.33
N ARG A 32 8.74 2.94 16.23
CA ARG A 32 7.36 2.80 16.71
C ARG A 32 6.62 1.73 15.89
N PRO A 33 5.56 1.12 16.44
CA PRO A 33 4.65 0.29 15.67
C PRO A 33 4.02 1.05 14.49
N VAL A 34 3.68 0.31 13.44
CA VAL A 34 2.89 0.82 12.32
C VAL A 34 1.47 1.11 12.80
N THR A 35 0.92 2.23 12.40
CA THR A 35 -0.38 2.75 12.80
C THR A 35 -1.29 2.92 11.58
N LEU A 36 -2.58 3.16 11.81
CA LEU A 36 -3.53 3.50 10.75
C LEU A 36 -3.09 4.74 9.96
N GLN A 37 -2.42 5.71 10.60
CA GLN A 37 -1.98 6.92 9.92
C GLN A 37 -0.95 6.61 8.83
N ASP A 38 -0.05 5.66 9.06
CA ASP A 38 0.92 5.25 8.04
C ASP A 38 0.23 4.71 6.78
N PHE A 39 -0.88 3.97 6.95
CA PHE A 39 -1.69 3.51 5.82
C PHE A 39 -2.40 4.64 5.10
N LYS A 40 -2.96 5.61 5.85
CA LYS A 40 -3.58 6.80 5.25
C LYS A 40 -2.58 7.60 4.44
N ASP A 41 -1.36 7.78 4.95
CA ASP A 41 -0.28 8.46 4.24
C ASP A 41 0.11 7.69 2.98
N SER A 42 0.32 6.38 3.09
CA SER A 42 0.67 5.51 1.95
C SER A 42 -0.39 5.43 0.86
N LEU A 43 -1.68 5.65 1.17
CA LEU A 43 -2.74 5.69 0.17
C LEU A 43 -2.62 6.87 -0.80
N HIS A 44 -1.92 7.94 -0.42
CA HIS A 44 -1.66 9.07 -1.32
C HIS A 44 -0.60 8.73 -2.38
N GLU A 45 0.33 7.85 -2.05
CA GLU A 45 1.46 7.46 -2.92
C GLU A 45 1.16 6.18 -3.72
N VAL A 46 0.55 5.18 -3.09
CA VAL A 46 0.28 3.88 -3.70
C VAL A 46 -1.08 3.90 -4.40
N ARG A 47 -1.04 4.00 -5.73
CA ARG A 47 -2.26 4.00 -6.57
C ARG A 47 -2.78 2.58 -6.85
N PRO A 48 -4.10 2.41 -7.05
CA PRO A 48 -4.65 1.17 -7.60
C PRO A 48 -3.98 0.79 -8.92
N SER A 49 -3.71 -0.50 -9.12
CA SER A 49 -3.01 -0.99 -10.31
C SER A 49 -3.90 -1.25 -11.52
N VAL A 50 -5.22 -1.23 -11.31
CA VAL A 50 -6.22 -1.46 -12.37
C VAL A 50 -7.20 -0.30 -12.30
N SER A 51 -7.48 0.27 -13.47
CA SER A 51 -8.43 1.36 -13.61
C SER A 51 -9.89 0.86 -13.60
N PRO A 52 -10.87 1.73 -13.30
CA PRO A 52 -12.28 1.40 -13.44
C PRO A 52 -12.67 0.96 -14.86
N ASP A 53 -12.06 1.52 -15.89
CA ASP A 53 -12.36 1.18 -17.30
C ASP A 53 -11.91 -0.25 -17.65
N GLU A 54 -10.74 -0.66 -17.16
CA GLU A 54 -10.28 -2.04 -17.28
C GLU A 54 -11.20 -3.01 -16.52
N LEU A 55 -11.68 -2.64 -15.33
CA LEU A 55 -12.68 -3.43 -14.61
C LEU A 55 -13.95 -3.64 -15.46
N GLY A 56 -14.46 -2.58 -16.08
CA GLY A 56 -15.62 -2.67 -16.98
C GLY A 56 -15.39 -3.61 -18.17
N THR A 57 -14.15 -3.66 -18.67
CA THR A 57 -13.77 -4.59 -19.75
C THR A 57 -13.80 -6.04 -19.28
N TYR A 58 -13.27 -6.33 -18.09
CA TYR A 58 -13.34 -7.67 -17.49
C TYR A 58 -14.78 -8.10 -17.19
N GLU A 59 -15.64 -7.18 -16.75
CA GLU A 59 -17.07 -7.47 -16.54
C GLU A 59 -17.79 -7.84 -17.84
N GLN A 60 -17.56 -7.08 -18.92
CA GLN A 60 -18.16 -7.39 -20.23
C GLN A 60 -17.68 -8.74 -20.75
N TRP A 61 -16.39 -9.03 -20.59
CA TRP A 61 -15.84 -10.32 -20.97
C TRP A 61 -16.48 -11.46 -20.17
N ASN A 62 -16.60 -11.31 -18.86
CA ASN A 62 -17.24 -12.29 -17.98
C ASN A 62 -18.73 -12.50 -18.32
N LYS A 63 -19.46 -11.45 -18.71
CA LYS A 63 -20.86 -11.60 -19.17
C LYS A 63 -20.98 -12.43 -20.44
N LYS A 64 -19.99 -12.37 -21.34
CA LYS A 64 -20.04 -13.04 -22.65
C LYS A 64 -19.48 -14.46 -22.62
N PHE A 65 -18.46 -14.71 -21.80
CA PHE A 65 -17.68 -15.96 -21.83
C PHE A 65 -17.48 -16.58 -20.45
N GLY A 66 -17.95 -15.92 -19.39
CA GLY A 66 -17.84 -16.40 -18.02
C GLY A 66 -18.60 -17.70 -17.81
N SER A 67 -18.12 -18.48 -16.84
CA SER A 67 -18.80 -19.69 -16.39
C SER A 67 -20.14 -19.33 -15.75
N MET A 68 -21.24 -19.90 -16.24
CA MET A 68 -22.51 -19.92 -15.51
C MET A 68 -22.44 -20.99 -14.42
N ALA A 69 -21.60 -20.78 -13.40
CA ALA A 69 -21.74 -21.52 -12.16
C ALA A 69 -22.75 -20.77 -11.29
N ALA A 70 -24.03 -21.16 -11.44
CA ALA A 70 -25.07 -20.89 -10.46
C ALA A 70 -24.87 -21.76 -9.21
#